data_AF-A0A3G8YJY7-F1
#
_entry.id   AF-A0A3G8YJY7-F1
#
_cell.length_a   1.000
_cell.length_b   1.000
_cell.length_c   1.000
_cell.angle_alpha   90.00
_cell.angle_beta   90.00
_cell.angle_gamma   90.00
#
_symmetry.space_group_name_H-M   'P 1'
#
loop_
_entity.id
_entity.type
_entity.pdbx_description
1 polymer ?
#
loop_
_entity_poly.entity_id
_entity_poly.type
_entity_poly.pdbx_seq_one_letter_code
_entity_poly.pdbx_strand_id
1 'polypeptide(L)' 'MDQKKYPEAFKYNAFAAQRGNAYGQGQLGYMYEAGLATRKSIDSAVKWYRLAAQQGDPYSISRLKELGK' A
#
# COMPACT_ATOMS: atom_id res chain seq x y z
N MET A 1 -8.52 -5.18 -21.41
CA MET A 1 -8.35 -4.13 -20.38
C MET A 1 -8.80 -4.73 -19.06
N ASP A 2 -7.90 -5.50 -18.45
CA ASP A 2 -8.23 -6.56 -17.50
C ASP A 2 -8.44 -6.01 -16.08
N GLN A 3 -9.63 -5.46 -15.86
CA GLN A 3 -10.09 -4.93 -14.58
C GLN A 3 -10.18 -6.00 -13.46
N LYS A 4 -10.13 -7.30 -13.83
CA LYS A 4 -10.20 -8.44 -12.89
C LYS A 4 -8.98 -8.61 -11.97
N LYS A 5 -7.78 -8.16 -12.37
CA LYS A 5 -6.55 -8.41 -11.58
C LYS A 5 -6.40 -7.55 -10.32
N TYR A 6 -6.95 -6.34 -10.32
CA TYR A 6 -6.82 -5.41 -9.19
C TYR A 6 -7.48 -5.90 -7.90
N PRO A 7 -8.72 -6.46 -7.89
CA PRO A 7 -9.31 -6.96 -6.65
C PRO A 7 -8.57 -8.18 -6.08
N GLU A 8 -7.97 -9.03 -6.91
CA GLU A 8 -7.16 -10.17 -6.45
C GLU A 8 -5.82 -9.70 -5.86
N ALA A 9 -5.12 -8.79 -6.56
CA ALA A 9 -3.91 -8.17 -6.04
C ALA A 9 -4.17 -7.43 -4.72
N PHE A 10 -5.32 -6.73 -4.61
CA PHE A 10 -5.71 -6.05 -3.38
C PHE A 10 -5.87 -7.04 -2.23
N LYS A 11 -6.57 -8.15 -2.45
CA LYS A 11 -6.75 -9.19 -1.44
C LYS A 11 -5.42 -9.81 -1.01
N TYR A 12 -4.55 -10.12 -1.95
CA TYR A 12 -3.24 -10.71 -1.65
C TYR A 12 -2.36 -9.75 -0.85
N ASN A 13 -2.25 -8.49 -1.30
CA ASN A 13 -1.48 -7.45 -0.60
C ASN A 13 -2.10 -7.14 0.77
N ALA A 14 -3.42 -7.12 0.90
CA ALA A 14 -4.11 -6.96 2.18
C ALA A 14 -3.80 -8.10 3.15
N PHE A 15 -3.84 -9.34 2.68
CA PHE A 15 -3.49 -10.51 3.49
C PHE A 15 -2.01 -10.45 3.93
N ALA A 16 -1.09 -10.15 3.01
CA ALA A 16 0.32 -10.00 3.33
C ALA A 16 0.55 -8.83 4.33
N ALA A 17 -0.11 -7.70 4.10
CA ALA A 17 0.01 -6.51 4.95
C ALA A 17 -0.47 -6.74 6.38
N GLN A 18 -1.59 -7.46 6.52
CA GLN A 18 -2.14 -7.88 7.83
C GLN A 18 -1.21 -8.82 8.58
N ARG A 19 -0.41 -9.61 7.88
CA ARG A 19 0.61 -10.49 8.48
C ARG A 19 1.93 -9.77 8.78
N GLY A 20 1.97 -8.44 8.63
CA GLY A 20 3.15 -7.65 8.90
C GLY A 20 4.16 -7.62 7.76
N ASN A 21 3.87 -8.16 6.57
CA ASN A 21 4.83 -8.13 5.48
C ASN A 21 5.02 -6.70 4.94
N ALA A 22 6.23 -6.16 5.06
CA ALA A 22 6.55 -4.78 4.67
C ALA A 22 6.23 -4.49 3.19
N TYR A 23 6.54 -5.44 2.28
CA TYR A 23 6.22 -5.30 0.86
C TYR A 23 4.71 -5.25 0.61
N GLY A 24 3.94 -6.15 1.24
CA GLY A 24 2.48 -6.16 1.17
C GLY A 24 1.86 -4.87 1.71
N GLN A 25 2.40 -4.33 2.81
CA GLN A 25 1.99 -3.04 3.36
C GLN A 25 2.28 -1.90 2.39
N GLY A 26 3.48 -1.83 1.79
CA GLY A 26 3.82 -0.82 0.79
C GLY A 26 2.92 -0.89 -0.46
N GLN A 27 2.67 -2.11 -0.97
CA GLN A 27 1.77 -2.31 -2.10
C GLN A 27 0.33 -1.92 -1.78
N LEU A 28 -0.17 -2.28 -0.59
CA LEU A 28 -1.50 -1.89 -0.16
C LEU A 28 -1.62 -0.36 -0.02
N GLY A 29 -0.58 0.29 0.49
CA GLY A 29 -0.47 1.75 0.53
C GLY A 29 -0.62 2.36 -0.85
N TYR A 30 0.10 1.83 -1.84
CA TYR A 30 0.00 2.26 -3.24
C TYR A 30 -1.39 2.05 -3.83
N MET A 31 -2.05 0.93 -3.54
CA MET A 31 -3.40 0.68 -4.03
C MET A 31 -4.42 1.67 -3.46
N TYR A 32 -4.28 2.07 -2.20
CA TYR A 32 -5.09 3.13 -1.62
C TYR A 32 -4.76 4.51 -2.21
N GLU A 33 -3.49 4.80 -2.51
CA GLU A 33 -3.10 6.07 -3.11
C GLU A 33 -3.61 6.22 -4.55
N ALA A 34 -3.55 5.15 -5.33
CA ALA A 34 -3.98 5.10 -6.73
C ALA A 34 -5.49 4.82 -6.89
N GLY A 35 -6.19 4.38 -5.83
CA GLY A 35 -7.60 3.98 -5.91
C GLY A 35 -7.80 2.69 -6.71
N LEU A 36 -6.86 1.75 -6.62
CA LEU A 36 -6.90 0.48 -7.35
C LEU A 36 -7.69 -0.55 -6.56
N ALA A 37 -8.82 -0.99 -7.10
CA ALA A 37 -9.81 -1.89 -6.47
C ALA A 37 -10.39 -1.39 -5.13
N THR A 38 -10.07 -0.16 -4.74
CA THR A 38 -10.60 0.53 -3.56
C THR A 38 -10.79 2.01 -3.87
N ARG A 39 -11.47 2.74 -3.00
CA ARG A 39 -11.53 4.20 -3.12
C ARG A 39 -10.17 4.80 -2.78
N LYS A 40 -9.74 5.77 -3.58
CA LYS A 40 -8.52 6.53 -3.33
C LYS A 40 -8.58 7.17 -1.93
N SER A 41 -7.56 6.93 -1.11
CA SER A 41 -7.44 7.46 0.25
C SER A 41 -5.97 7.62 0.63
N ILE A 42 -5.50 8.86 0.68
CA ILE A 42 -4.13 9.18 1.05
C ILE A 42 -3.87 8.85 2.53
N ASP A 43 -4.83 9.08 3.41
CA ASP A 43 -4.68 8.74 4.83
C ASP A 43 -4.52 7.23 5.04
N SER A 44 -5.27 6.41 4.31
CA SER A 44 -5.09 4.95 4.32
C SER A 44 -3.74 4.56 3.75
N ALA A 45 -3.31 5.18 2.64
CA ALA A 45 -2.02 4.93 2.02
C ALA A 45 -0.85 5.20 3.00
N VAL A 46 -0.86 6.38 3.62
CA VAL A 46 0.15 6.81 4.60
C VAL A 46 0.22 5.87 5.79
N LYS A 47 -0.91 5.36 6.30
CA LYS A 47 -0.91 4.38 7.40
C LYS A 47 -0.15 3.11 7.01
N TRP A 48 -0.40 2.56 5.83
CA TRP A 48 0.27 1.36 5.37
C TRP A 48 1.74 1.61 5.03
N TYR A 49 2.06 2.74 4.39
CA TYR A 49 3.44 3.12 4.15
C TYR A 49 4.24 3.33 5.43
N ARG A 50 3.64 3.89 6.49
CA ARG A 50 4.32 4.03 7.79
C ARG A 50 4.69 2.67 8.37
N LEU A 51 3.78 1.70 8.34
CA LEU A 51 4.06 0.35 8.82
C LEU A 51 5.19 -0.33 8.03
N ALA A 52 5.19 -0.18 6.70
CA ALA A 52 6.24 -0.71 5.84
C ALA A 52 7.59 0.01 6.07
N ALA A 53 7.57 1.33 6.20
CA ALA A 53 8.75 2.15 6.46
C ALA A 53 9.38 1.85 7.82
N GLN A 54 8.57 1.57 8.85
CA GLN A 54 9.07 1.11 10.15
C GLN A 54 9.85 -0.21 10.08
N GLN A 55 9.62 -1.00 9.04
CA GLN A 55 10.34 -2.25 8.77
C GLN A 55 11.50 -2.07 7.78
N GLY A 56 11.79 -0.83 7.37
CA GLY A 56 12.87 -0.51 6.44
C GLY A 56 12.51 -0.64 4.97
N ASP A 57 11.23 -0.69 4.59
CA ASP A 57 10.84 -0.72 3.18
C ASP A 57 11.20 0.60 2.47
N PRO A 58 12.14 0.58 1.50
CA PRO A 58 12.66 1.80 0.89
C PRO A 58 11.62 2.51 0.01
N TYR A 59 10.70 1.74 -0.58
CA TYR A 59 9.61 2.30 -1.39
C TYR A 59 8.69 3.15 -0.54
N SER A 60 8.25 2.63 0.60
CA SER A 60 7.36 3.31 1.52
C SER A 60 8.02 4.51 2.20
N ILE A 61 9.30 4.42 2.55
CA ILE A 61 10.07 5.56 3.07
C ILE A 61 10.12 6.69 2.04
N SER A 62 10.46 6.35 0.79
CA SER A 62 10.50 7.32 -0.31
C SER A 62 9.13 7.95 -0.53
N ARG A 63 8.07 7.14 -0.50
CA ARG A 63 6.72 7.62 -0.75
C ARG A 63 6.19 8.52 0.35
N LEU A 64 6.46 8.22 1.63
CA LEU A 64 6.11 9.11 2.74
C LEU A 64 6.79 10.47 2.60
N LYS A 65 8.06 10.47 2.19
CA LYS A 65 8.81 11.71 1.93
C LYS A 65 8.17 12.52 0.79
N GLU A 66 7.78 11.87 -0.30
CA GLU A 66 7.07 12.53 -1.42
C GLU A 66 5.68 13.06 -1.02
N LEU A 67 4.99 12.37 -0.13
CA LEU A 67 3.68 12.78 0.41
C LEU A 67 3.79 13.86 1.51
N GLY A 68 5.01 14.19 1.95
CA GLY A 68 5.27 15.14 3.04
C GLY A 68 4.79 14.66 4.41
N LYS A 69 4.93 13.36 4.70
CA LYS A 69 4.34 12.67 5.87
C LYS A 69 5.33 11.92 6.74
#